data_AF-A0A967SQB4-F1
#
_entry.id   AF-A0A967SQB4-F1
#
_cell.length_a   1.000
_cell.length_b   1.000
_cell.length_c   1.000
_cell.angle_alpha   90.00
_cell.angle_beta   90.00
_cell.angle_gamma   90.00
#
_symmetry.space_group_name_H-M   'P 1'
#
loop_
_entity.id
_entity.type
_entity.pdbx_description
1 polymer ?
#
loop_
_entity_poly.entity_id
_entity_poly.type
_entity_poly.pdbx_seq_one_letter_code
_entity_poly.pdbx_strand_id
1 'polypeptide(L)' 'WAMGSTGREGEARAGERFKPHRDMIDPLTPETPVLLSRWDRSEYLANGVALARAGITRDTPDPAGGTIERDPG' A
#
# COMPACT_ATOMS: atom_id res chain seq x y z
N TRP A 1 -22.09 16.55 19.85
CA TRP A 1 -23.17 16.30 18.89
C TRP A 1 -23.37 17.53 18.03
N ALA A 2 -22.83 17.51 16.82
CA ALA A 2 -23.35 18.23 15.67
C ALA A 2 -23.10 17.29 14.49
N MET A 3 -24.19 16.80 13.91
CA MET A 3 -24.24 15.77 12.89
C MET A 3 -23.85 16.43 11.57
N GLY A 4 -22.55 16.39 11.26
CA GLY A 4 -22.03 16.80 9.96
C GLY A 4 -22.56 15.85 8.90
N SER A 5 -23.30 16.43 7.96
CA SER A 5 -23.81 15.79 6.74
C SER A 5 -22.88 14.71 6.21
N THR A 6 -23.37 13.48 6.09
CA THR A 6 -22.83 12.50 5.15
C THR A 6 -23.03 13.09 3.75
N GLY A 7 -22.10 13.96 3.35
CA GLY A 7 -22.01 14.49 2.01
C GLY A 7 -21.74 13.32 1.09
N ARG A 8 -22.71 13.03 0.23
CA ARG A 8 -22.53 12.18 -0.95
C ARG A 8 -21.63 12.91 -1.96
N GLU A 9 -20.42 13.23 -1.53
CA GLU A 9 -19.36 13.90 -2.30
C GLU A 9 -18.06 13.07 -2.30
N GLY A 10 -18.12 11.82 -1.82
CA GLY A 10 -17.04 10.84 -1.99
C GLY A 10 -17.16 9.99 -3.26
N GLU A 11 -18.27 10.10 -4.00
CA GLU A 11 -18.65 9.22 -5.12
C GLU A 11 -18.50 9.89 -6.49
N ALA A 12 -17.56 10.81 -6.73
CA ALA A 12 -17.18 11.16 -8.09
C ALA A 12 -15.87 11.97 -8.16
N ARG A 13 -14.74 11.27 -8.21
CA ARG A 13 -13.72 11.38 -9.28
C ARG A 13 -12.96 10.06 -9.35
N ALA A 14 -13.47 9.12 -10.15
CA ALA A 14 -12.73 7.94 -10.58
C ALA A 14 -11.69 8.33 -11.67
N GLY A 15 -10.88 9.34 -11.39
CA GLY A 15 -9.61 9.57 -12.08
C GLY A 15 -8.55 8.94 -11.20
N GLU A 16 -7.89 7.90 -11.71
CA GLU A 16 -6.74 7.18 -11.14
C GLU A 16 -6.54 7.44 -9.64
N ARG A 17 -7.25 6.68 -8.80
CA ARG A 17 -7.00 6.69 -7.36
C ARG A 17 -5.51 6.44 -7.16
N PHE A 18 -4.82 7.41 -6.56
CA PHE A 18 -3.42 7.27 -6.19
C PHE A 18 -3.23 5.95 -5.46
N LYS A 19 -2.50 5.01 -6.08
CA LYS A 19 -2.15 3.72 -5.49
C LYS A 19 -0.67 3.80 -5.09
N PRO A 20 -0.34 3.76 -3.80
CA PRO A 20 1.05 3.81 -3.36
C PRO A 20 1.83 2.64 -3.97
N HIS A 21 3.01 2.93 -4.52
CA HIS A 21 3.88 1.95 -5.16
C HIS A 21 5.28 1.98 -4.55
N ARG A 22 5.96 0.83 -4.51
CA ARG A 22 7.31 0.71 -3.90
C ARG A 22 8.34 1.61 -4.59
N ASP A 23 8.20 1.83 -5.90
CA ASP A 23 9.08 2.71 -6.68
C ASP A 23 9.10 4.16 -6.17
N MET A 24 8.08 4.58 -5.42
CA MET A 24 8.03 5.89 -4.80
C MET A 24 9.00 6.03 -3.62
N ILE A 25 9.34 4.93 -2.94
CA ILE A 25 10.13 4.93 -1.71
C ILE A 25 11.46 4.18 -1.85
N ASP A 26 11.59 3.25 -2.80
CA ASP A 26 12.80 2.48 -3.05
C ASP A 26 14.03 3.39 -3.30
N PRO A 27 13.99 4.41 -4.18
CA PRO A 27 15.13 5.31 -4.40
C PRO A 27 15.52 6.16 -3.18
N LEU A 28 14.57 6.40 -2.28
CA LEU A 28 14.76 7.21 -1.08
C LEU A 28 15.28 6.38 0.10
N THR A 29 15.12 5.06 0.04
CA THR A 29 15.38 4.14 1.17
C THR A 29 16.19 2.91 0.73
N PRO A 30 17.34 3.10 0.03
CA PRO A 30 18.04 1.99 -0.64
C PRO A 30 18.64 0.94 0.32
N GLU A 31 18.90 1.30 1.57
CA GLU A 31 19.53 0.41 2.56
C GLU A 31 18.69 0.22 3.83
N THR A 32 17.64 1.04 4.00
CA THR A 32 16.81 1.08 5.20
C THR A 32 15.50 0.36 4.92
N PRO A 33 15.18 -0.76 5.61
CA PRO A 33 13.89 -1.41 5.47
C PRO A 33 12.76 -0.47 5.92
N VAL A 34 11.72 -0.32 5.09
CA VAL A 34 10.57 0.53 5.38
C VAL A 34 9.27 -0.25 5.21
N LEU A 35 8.38 -0.08 6.19
CA LEU A 35 6.98 -0.52 6.16
C LEU A 35 6.10 0.65 6.59
N LEU A 36 5.25 1.13 5.69
CA LEU A 36 4.26 2.15 5.96
C LEU A 36 2.88 1.48 6.05
N SER A 37 2.08 1.87 7.03
CA SER A 37 0.68 1.44 7.15
C SER A 37 -0.24 2.62 6.88
N ARG A 38 -1.33 2.39 6.15
CA ARG A 38 -2.46 3.31 6.15
C ARG A 38 -3.01 3.43 7.57
N TRP A 39 -3.59 4.59 7.91
CA TRP A 39 -4.01 4.89 9.28
C TRP A 39 -5.01 3.85 9.85
N ASP A 40 -5.84 3.25 8.99
CA ASP A 40 -6.83 2.22 9.33
C ASP A 40 -6.30 0.79 9.16
N ARG A 41 -5.02 0.63 8.83
CA ARG A 41 -4.34 -0.67 8.66
C ARG A 41 -4.96 -1.55 7.57
N SER A 42 -5.74 -0.97 6.66
CA SER A 42 -6.29 -1.73 5.53
C SER A 42 -5.24 -2.04 4.47
N GLU A 43 -4.18 -1.23 4.39
CA GLU A 43 -3.14 -1.29 3.36
C GLU A 43 -1.77 -1.00 3.95
N TYR A 44 -0.76 -1.65 3.37
CA TYR A 44 0.64 -1.52 3.76
C TYR A 44 1.51 -1.33 2.51
N LEU A 45 2.53 -0.49 2.61
CA LEU A 45 3.55 -0.29 1.58
C LEU A 45 4.91 -0.68 2.17
N ALA A 46 5.59 -1.64 1.54
CA ALA A 46 6.93 -2.05 1.90
C ALA A 46 7.91 -1.79 0.74
N ASN A 47 9.12 -1.35 1.07
CA ASN A 47 10.18 -1.17 0.08
C ASN A 47 10.86 -2.50 -0.27
N GLY A 48 11.65 -2.52 -1.34
CA GLY A 48 12.34 -3.72 -1.82
C GLY A 48 13.24 -4.38 -0.77
N VAL A 49 13.95 -3.59 0.04
CA VAL A 49 14.82 -4.11 1.12
C VAL A 49 14.01 -4.81 2.21
N ALA A 50 12.86 -4.25 2.61
CA ALA A 50 11.98 -4.88 3.60
C ALA A 50 11.40 -6.20 3.08
N LEU A 51 10.92 -6.21 1.83
CA LEU A 51 10.40 -7.43 1.19
C LEU A 51 11.46 -8.53 1.10
N ALA A 52 12.67 -8.18 0.67
CA ALA A 52 13.79 -9.12 0.57
C ALA A 52 14.17 -9.71 1.95
N ARG A 53 14.25 -8.87 2.99
CA ARG A 53 14.54 -9.34 4.36
C ARG A 53 13.42 -10.20 4.93
N ALA A 54 12.17 -9.98 4.52
CA ALA A 54 11.03 -10.80 4.89
C ALA A 54 10.89 -12.09 4.06
N GLY A 55 11.75 -12.30 3.05
CA GLY A 55 11.66 -13.46 2.15
C GLY A 55 10.44 -13.41 1.21
N ILE A 56 9.88 -12.22 0.98
CA ILE A 56 8.75 -12.03 0.08
C ILE A 56 9.27 -11.86 -1.35
N THR A 57 8.76 -12.70 -2.24
CA THR A 57 9.10 -12.75 -3.67
C THR A 57 7.83 -12.64 -4.49
N ARG A 58 7.97 -12.55 -5.82
CA ARG A 58 6.82 -12.55 -6.75
C ARG A 58 5.96 -13.81 -6.61
N ASP A 59 6.57 -14.93 -6.21
CA ASP A 59 5.91 -16.23 -6.08
C ASP A 59 5.40 -16.51 -4.67
N THR A 60 5.64 -15.60 -3.71
CA THR A 60 5.09 -15.73 -2.36
C THR A 60 3.56 -15.73 -2.44
N PRO A 61 2.86 -16.73 -1.86
CA PRO A 61 1.41 -16.77 -1.90
C PRO A 61 0.79 -15.63 -1.07
N ASP A 62 -0.45 -15.28 -1.39
CA ASP A 62 -1.18 -14.29 -0.61
C ASP A 62 -1.40 -14.80 0.84
N PRO A 63 -1.25 -13.92 1.85
CA PRO A 63 -1.48 -14.30 3.24
C PRO A 63 -2.97 -14.53 3.51
N ALA A 64 -3.29 -15.31 4.55
CA ALA A 64 -4.68 -15.51 4.96
C ALA A 64 -5.35 -14.16 5.30
N GLY A 65 -6.44 -13.84 4.58
CA GLY A 65 -7.21 -12.61 4.79
C GLY A 65 -6.61 -11.35 4.15
N GLY A 66 -5.63 -11.47 3.26
CA GLY A 66 -5.06 -10.34 2.52
C GLY A 66 -4.60 -10.71 1.11
N THR A 67 -4.09 -9.72 0.39
CA THR A 67 -3.57 -9.88 -0.97
C THR A 67 -2.22 -9.17 -1.08
N ILE A 68 -1.25 -9.80 -1.73
CA ILE A 68 -0.01 -9.13 -2.11
C ILE A 68 -0.21 -8.53 -3.50
N GLU A 69 -0.21 -7.21 -3.58
CA GLU A 69 -0.17 -6.51 -4.86
C GLU A 69 1.19 -6.73 -5.52
N ARG A 70 1.18 -7.14 -6.79
CA ARG A 70 2.39 -7.45 -7.57
C ARG A 70 2.46 -6.53 -8.78
N ASP A 71 3.66 -6.07 -9.07
CA ASP A 71 3.91 -5.20 -10.22
C ASP A 71 3.50 -5.92 -11.52
N PRO A 72 2.89 -5.22 -12.48
CA PRO A 72 2.74 -5.75 -13.83
C PRO A 72 4.14 -5.97 -14.40
N GLY A 73 4.43 -7.22 -14.75
CA GLY A 73 5.73 -7.62 -15.34
C GLY A 73 5.89 -7.21 -16.79
#